data_AF-A0A1E7F0J8-F1
#
_entry.id   AF-A0A1E7F0J8-F1
#
_cell.length_a   1.000
_cell.length_b   1.000
_cell.length_c   1.000
_cell.angle_alpha   90.00
_cell.angle_beta   90.00
_cell.angle_gamma   90.00
#
_symmetry.space_group_name_H-M   'P 1'
#
loop_
_entity.id
_entity.type
_entity.pdbx_description
1 polymer ?
#
loop_
_entity_poly.entity_id
_entity_poly.type
_entity_poly.pdbx_seq_one_letter_code
_entity_poly.pdbx_strand_id
1 'polypeptide(L)'
;MRRANTNNKNNNNRTRKRPPPPFLPPPSIIGDDIIAGRTRRQKRAIASKWDLQTPIIIEIISWLDQESLMNMNVVSKQLYDIITTNEPGNKNEIHPIFETKNKLQRYQIMRFKDISKFKCDKKIGMVKNIQMNGITSLYLSTSSKSSTIGASLAFDLPDILPKLQELDLDNIADCFILKHFSRKCPLLEKVTSYSNRNHYHACGFEMQASKNLKEIYMNNSIFSVWVNNRKISDLNNDPDIFMFHNCCKALERVSIRYMNWKFYFPNDFDDNKVQKLILIQNILIKFVLNAPPTLHWFRSDLTPDNMTMLRMERPGIELLR
;
A
#
# COMPACT_ATOMS: atom_id res chain seq x y z
N MET A 1 5.72 45.04 -40.94
CA MET A 1 7.04 44.52 -41.37
C MET A 1 7.62 43.66 -40.26
N ARG A 2 7.94 42.38 -40.56
CA ARG A 2 9.04 41.50 -40.05
C ARG A 2 9.49 41.67 -38.57
N ARG A 3 9.67 40.64 -37.73
CA ARG A 3 9.87 39.19 -37.91
C ARG A 3 9.73 38.50 -36.53
N ALA A 4 9.30 37.24 -36.58
CA ALA A 4 9.30 36.29 -35.48
C ALA A 4 10.72 35.85 -35.06
N ASN A 5 10.87 35.35 -33.82
CA ASN A 5 11.88 34.34 -33.51
C ASN A 5 11.47 33.49 -32.28
N THR A 6 10.89 32.33 -32.56
CA THR A 6 10.61 31.25 -31.61
C THR A 6 11.77 30.26 -31.62
N ASN A 7 12.53 30.17 -30.53
CA ASN A 7 13.58 29.16 -30.35
C ASN A 7 12.99 27.88 -29.76
N ASN A 8 12.91 26.86 -30.62
CA ASN A 8 12.47 25.51 -30.34
C ASN A 8 13.64 24.68 -29.78
N LYS A 9 13.59 24.27 -28.51
CA LYS A 9 14.61 23.38 -27.90
C LYS A 9 14.16 21.92 -28.03
N ASN A 10 14.68 21.26 -29.06
CA ASN A 10 14.62 19.80 -29.24
C ASN A 10 15.47 19.09 -28.19
N ASN A 11 14.83 18.33 -27.30
CA ASN A 11 15.49 17.41 -26.38
C ASN A 11 15.73 16.06 -27.07
N ASN A 12 16.95 15.86 -27.56
CA ASN A 12 17.43 14.57 -28.06
C ASN A 12 17.76 13.62 -26.89
N ASN A 13 16.89 12.64 -26.65
CA ASN A 13 17.18 11.49 -25.78
C ASN A 13 18.21 10.57 -26.45
N ARG A 14 19.50 10.81 -26.19
CA ARG A 14 20.59 9.88 -26.51
C ARG A 14 20.55 8.70 -25.53
N THR A 15 20.04 7.57 -25.98
CA THR A 15 20.23 6.27 -25.34
C THR A 15 21.72 5.89 -25.42
N ARG A 16 22.44 6.02 -24.30
CA ARG A 16 23.81 5.51 -24.16
C ARG A 16 23.77 3.99 -24.22
N LYS A 17 24.11 3.41 -25.38
CA LYS A 17 24.44 1.98 -25.52
C LYS A 17 25.66 1.69 -24.64
N ARG A 18 25.56 0.67 -23.77
CA ARG A 18 26.68 0.19 -22.96
C ARG A 18 27.75 -0.42 -23.89
N PRO A 19 29.05 -0.20 -23.61
CA PRO A 19 30.11 -0.85 -24.36
C PRO A 19 30.07 -2.37 -24.12
N PRO A 20 30.39 -3.18 -25.15
CA PRO A 20 30.52 -4.62 -24.99
C PRO A 20 31.69 -4.95 -24.04
N PRO A 21 31.61 -6.07 -23.30
CA PRO A 21 32.71 -6.52 -22.45
C PRO A 21 33.96 -6.82 -23.30
N PRO A 22 35.17 -6.64 -22.73
CA PRO A 22 36.41 -6.91 -23.45
C PRO A 22 36.50 -8.39 -23.85
N PHE A 23 36.93 -8.62 -25.09
CA PHE A 23 37.24 -9.94 -25.61
C PHE A 23 38.34 -10.59 -24.78
N LEU A 24 38.05 -11.75 -24.21
CA LEU A 24 39.07 -12.61 -23.61
C LEU A 24 39.94 -13.21 -24.71
N PRO A 25 41.26 -13.32 -24.51
CA PRO A 25 42.17 -13.91 -25.47
C PRO A 25 41.86 -15.41 -25.68
N PRO A 26 42.08 -15.95 -26.88
CA PRO A 26 41.90 -17.37 -27.14
C PRO A 26 42.94 -18.19 -26.37
N PRO A 27 42.55 -19.35 -25.80
CA PRO A 27 43.49 -20.21 -25.10
C PRO A 27 44.46 -20.86 -26.12
N SER A 28 45.75 -20.68 -25.85
CA SER A 28 46.85 -21.37 -26.53
C SER A 28 46.79 -22.87 -26.25
N ILE A 29 46.80 -23.64 -27.33
CA ILE A 29 46.97 -25.09 -27.37
C ILE A 29 48.42 -25.43 -26.97
N ILE A 30 48.60 -26.61 -26.35
CA ILE A 30 49.81 -27.29 -25.81
C ILE A 30 49.67 -27.31 -24.28
N GLY A 31 49.40 -28.41 -23.60
CA GLY A 31 49.73 -29.82 -23.82
C GLY A 31 49.75 -30.43 -22.41
N ASP A 32 48.97 -31.48 -22.24
CA ASP A 32 48.96 -32.49 -21.17
C ASP A 32 48.79 -32.10 -19.68
N ASP A 33 47.91 -32.92 -19.08
CA ASP A 33 47.73 -33.26 -17.68
C ASP A 33 46.87 -32.40 -16.73
N ILE A 34 45.69 -32.96 -16.46
CA ILE A 34 45.08 -33.16 -15.14
C ILE A 34 44.88 -31.88 -14.30
N ILE A 35 43.64 -31.39 -14.26
CA ILE A 35 42.82 -31.24 -13.04
C ILE A 35 41.42 -30.75 -13.49
N ALA A 36 40.48 -31.69 -13.51
CA ALA A 36 39.06 -31.40 -13.67
C ALA A 36 38.50 -30.85 -12.36
N GLY A 37 38.35 -29.53 -12.26
CA GLY A 37 37.56 -28.86 -11.22
C GLY A 37 36.05 -29.06 -11.40
N ARG A 38 35.59 -30.31 -11.42
CA ARG A 38 34.16 -30.65 -11.33
C ARG A 38 33.69 -30.37 -9.91
N THR A 39 32.89 -29.32 -9.73
CA THR A 39 32.01 -29.22 -8.56
C THR A 39 31.04 -30.39 -8.57
N ARG A 40 31.44 -31.40 -7.81
CA ARG A 40 30.69 -32.52 -7.26
C ARG A 40 29.16 -32.33 -7.42
N ARG A 41 28.61 -32.91 -8.50
CA ARG A 41 27.21 -33.36 -8.57
C ARG A 41 27.04 -34.33 -7.39
N GLN A 42 26.72 -33.81 -6.20
CA GLN A 42 25.93 -34.60 -5.27
C GLN A 42 24.65 -34.89 -6.02
N LYS A 43 24.56 -36.11 -6.58
CA LYS A 43 23.26 -36.71 -6.90
C LYS A 43 22.49 -36.64 -5.58
N ARG A 44 21.69 -35.60 -5.40
CA ARG A 44 20.66 -35.61 -4.37
C ARG A 44 19.91 -36.91 -4.65
N ALA A 45 19.93 -37.83 -3.70
CA ALA A 45 19.07 -38.99 -3.76
C ALA A 45 17.67 -38.43 -3.99
N ILE A 46 17.18 -38.59 -5.23
CA ILE A 46 15.83 -38.19 -5.57
C ILE A 46 14.98 -39.05 -4.65
N ALA A 47 14.17 -38.41 -3.81
CA ALA A 47 13.28 -39.09 -2.88
C ALA A 47 12.63 -40.27 -3.63
N SER A 48 12.79 -41.47 -3.06
CA SER A 48 12.41 -42.72 -3.69
C SER A 48 11.00 -42.62 -4.23
N LYS A 49 10.86 -42.80 -5.54
CA LYS A 49 9.57 -42.97 -6.19
C LYS A 49 8.85 -44.11 -5.46
N TRP A 50 7.58 -43.90 -5.11
CA TRP A 50 6.81 -44.95 -4.47
C TRP A 50 6.50 -46.00 -5.53
N ASP A 51 6.95 -47.23 -5.31
CA ASP A 51 6.77 -48.35 -6.26
C ASP A 51 5.38 -49.00 -6.13
N LEU A 52 4.45 -48.31 -5.47
CA LEU A 52 3.05 -48.71 -5.36
C LEU A 52 2.25 -48.16 -6.53
N GLN A 53 1.21 -48.89 -6.92
CA GLN A 53 0.26 -48.42 -7.92
C GLN A 53 -0.51 -47.20 -7.40
N THR A 54 -0.77 -46.22 -8.27
CA THR A 54 -1.47 -44.97 -7.92
C THR A 54 -2.76 -45.16 -7.12
N PRO A 55 -3.66 -46.13 -7.44
CA PRO A 55 -4.89 -46.34 -6.68
C PRO A 55 -4.65 -46.70 -5.22
N ILE A 56 -3.62 -47.51 -4.92
CA ILE A 56 -3.25 -47.90 -3.56
C ILE A 56 -2.70 -46.69 -2.81
N ILE A 57 -1.90 -45.85 -3.48
CA ILE A 57 -1.38 -44.61 -2.88
C ILE A 57 -2.54 -43.65 -2.56
N ILE A 58 -3.50 -43.47 -3.48
CA ILE A 58 -4.70 -42.64 -3.25
C ILE A 58 -5.50 -43.17 -2.07
N GLU A 59 -5.70 -44.49 -1.98
CA GLU A 59 -6.41 -45.09 -0.86
C GLU A 59 -5.70 -44.82 0.46
N ILE A 60 -4.38 -45.06 0.56
CA ILE A 60 -3.60 -44.76 1.78
C ILE A 60 -3.70 -43.28 2.14
N ILE A 61 -3.53 -42.37 1.17
CA ILE A 61 -3.62 -40.92 1.36
C ILE A 61 -5.01 -40.54 1.86
N SER A 62 -6.07 -41.20 1.38
CA SER A 62 -7.47 -40.92 1.79
C SER A 62 -7.76 -41.13 3.28
N TRP A 63 -6.90 -41.87 3.99
CA TRP A 63 -6.99 -42.10 5.44
C TRP A 63 -6.18 -41.09 6.27
N LEU A 64 -5.37 -40.23 5.65
CA LEU A 64 -4.52 -39.26 6.35
C LEU A 64 -5.31 -38.00 6.74
N ASP A 65 -4.97 -37.42 7.90
CA ASP A 65 -5.49 -36.12 8.32
C ASP A 65 -4.82 -34.94 7.57
N GLN A 66 -5.35 -33.73 7.75
CA GLN A 66 -4.88 -32.54 7.00
C GLN A 66 -3.42 -32.17 7.28
N GLU A 67 -2.95 -32.36 8.51
CA GLU A 67 -1.54 -32.11 8.85
C GLU A 67 -0.62 -33.12 8.17
N SER A 68 -0.97 -34.41 8.21
CA SER A 68 -0.22 -35.47 7.54
C SER A 68 -0.23 -35.29 6.03
N LEU A 69 -1.35 -34.84 5.44
CA LEU A 69 -1.44 -34.51 4.02
C LEU A 69 -0.51 -33.35 3.63
N MET A 70 -0.47 -32.28 4.42
CA MET A 70 0.45 -31.15 4.18
C MET A 70 1.93 -31.58 4.27
N ASN A 71 2.26 -32.40 5.25
CA ASN A 71 3.62 -32.93 5.40
C ASN A 71 3.99 -33.87 4.24
N MET A 72 3.08 -34.76 3.82
CA MET A 72 3.30 -35.64 2.67
C MET A 72 3.49 -34.87 1.36
N ASN A 73 2.84 -33.72 1.22
CA ASN A 73 2.94 -32.86 0.04
C ASN A 73 4.37 -32.30 -0.19
N VAL A 74 5.20 -32.21 0.85
CA VAL A 74 6.60 -31.74 0.73
C VAL A 74 7.62 -32.87 0.57
N VAL A 75 7.21 -34.13 0.77
CA VAL A 75 8.11 -35.30 0.76
C VAL A 75 8.50 -35.72 -0.66
N SER A 76 7.57 -35.70 -1.61
CA SER A 76 7.87 -36.08 -3.00
C SER A 76 6.96 -35.37 -4.00
N LYS A 77 7.51 -35.14 -5.21
CA LYS A 77 6.74 -34.56 -6.32
C LYS A 77 5.56 -35.47 -6.73
N GLN A 78 5.75 -36.79 -6.69
CA GLN A 78 4.69 -37.75 -7.02
C GLN A 78 3.50 -37.62 -6.06
N LEU A 79 3.76 -37.49 -4.76
CA LEU A 79 2.72 -37.30 -3.76
C LEU A 79 2.07 -35.92 -3.91
N TYR A 80 2.88 -34.88 -4.18
CA TYR A 80 2.36 -33.55 -4.49
C TYR A 80 1.38 -33.59 -5.66
N ASP A 81 1.76 -34.24 -6.75
CA ASP A 81 0.93 -34.36 -7.94
C ASP A 81 -0.36 -35.11 -7.60
N ILE A 82 -0.32 -36.29 -6.94
CA ILE A 82 -1.51 -37.07 -6.56
C ILE A 82 -2.47 -36.29 -5.63
N ILE A 83 -1.92 -35.53 -4.70
CA ILE A 83 -2.69 -34.77 -3.71
C ILE A 83 -3.33 -33.52 -4.34
N THR A 84 -2.63 -32.85 -5.27
CA THR A 84 -3.05 -31.55 -5.81
C THR A 84 -3.76 -31.63 -7.15
N THR A 85 -3.47 -32.64 -7.95
CA THR A 85 -4.25 -32.96 -9.15
C THR A 85 -5.46 -33.75 -8.71
N ASN A 86 -6.66 -33.31 -9.09
CA ASN A 86 -7.93 -33.96 -8.73
C ASN A 86 -8.07 -35.31 -9.46
N GLU A 87 -7.19 -36.27 -9.13
CA GLU A 87 -7.18 -37.62 -9.67
C GLU A 87 -8.50 -38.33 -9.32
N PRO A 88 -9.13 -39.04 -10.27
CA PRO A 88 -10.37 -39.76 -10.04
C PRO A 88 -10.24 -40.73 -8.86
N GLY A 89 -11.06 -40.53 -7.81
CA GLY A 89 -11.05 -41.35 -6.60
C GLY A 89 -10.34 -40.72 -5.40
N ASN A 90 -9.57 -39.65 -5.60
CA ASN A 90 -9.05 -38.86 -4.47
C ASN A 90 -10.17 -37.99 -3.89
N LYS A 91 -10.72 -38.40 -2.75
CA LYS A 91 -11.76 -37.65 -2.02
C LYS A 91 -11.17 -36.59 -1.09
N ASN A 92 -9.85 -36.52 -0.94
CA ASN A 92 -9.21 -35.55 -0.07
C ASN A 92 -9.10 -34.21 -0.80
N GLU A 93 -9.94 -33.26 -0.41
CA GLU A 93 -9.58 -31.87 -0.59
C GLU A 93 -8.64 -31.48 0.56
N ILE A 94 -7.40 -31.07 0.24
CA ILE A 94 -6.64 -30.27 1.19
C ILE A 94 -7.39 -28.95 1.32
N HIS A 95 -8.24 -28.87 2.33
CA HIS A 95 -8.61 -27.58 2.85
C HIS A 95 -7.34 -27.06 3.51
N PRO A 96 -6.75 -25.94 3.09
CA PRO A 96 -5.73 -25.29 3.88
C PRO A 96 -6.39 -24.91 5.21
N ILE A 97 -6.37 -25.85 6.16
CA ILE A 97 -6.65 -25.59 7.55
C ILE A 97 -5.46 -24.76 7.95
N PHE A 98 -5.66 -23.45 7.87
CA PHE A 98 -4.78 -22.48 8.47
C PHE A 98 -4.81 -22.73 9.98
N GLU A 99 -4.07 -23.76 10.43
CA GLU A 99 -3.69 -24.02 11.82
C GLU A 99 -2.62 -22.98 12.25
N THR A 100 -2.89 -21.74 11.84
CA THR A 100 -1.99 -20.61 11.82
C THR A 100 -2.51 -19.51 12.72
N LYS A 101 -3.69 -19.69 13.37
CA LYS A 101 -4.24 -18.75 14.34
C LYS A 101 -3.20 -18.30 15.36
N ASN A 102 -2.30 -19.20 15.77
CA ASN A 102 -1.19 -18.85 16.68
C ASN A 102 0.13 -18.54 15.95
N LYS A 103 0.44 -19.24 14.84
CA LYS A 103 1.72 -19.06 14.14
C LYS A 103 1.84 -17.66 13.50
N LEU A 104 0.74 -17.09 13.02
CA LEU A 104 0.74 -15.77 12.38
C LEU A 104 0.80 -14.60 13.37
N GLN A 105 0.52 -14.83 14.66
CA GLN A 105 0.59 -13.79 15.70
C GLN A 105 2.02 -13.28 15.96
N ARG A 106 3.04 -14.02 15.51
CA ARG A 106 4.45 -13.63 15.67
C ARG A 106 4.88 -12.54 14.68
N TYR A 107 4.12 -12.35 13.61
CA TYR A 107 4.42 -11.32 12.64
C TYR A 107 3.74 -10.02 13.06
N GLN A 108 4.50 -8.92 13.00
CA GLN A 108 3.99 -7.57 13.27
C GLN A 108 3.67 -6.81 11.98
N ILE A 109 4.28 -7.21 10.87
CA ILE A 109 4.23 -6.49 9.61
C ILE A 109 3.67 -7.40 8.52
N MET A 110 2.66 -6.93 7.81
CA MET A 110 2.09 -7.56 6.62
C MET A 110 2.31 -6.68 5.39
N ARG A 111 2.73 -7.27 4.27
CA ARG A 111 3.02 -6.53 3.04
C ARG A 111 2.39 -7.20 1.82
N PHE A 112 1.60 -6.45 1.07
CA PHE A 112 1.06 -6.83 -0.24
C PHE A 112 1.71 -5.98 -1.32
N LYS A 113 2.72 -6.52 -2.01
CA LYS A 113 3.41 -5.81 -3.09
C LYS A 113 2.51 -5.47 -4.27
N ASP A 114 1.52 -6.32 -4.53
CA ASP A 114 0.57 -6.12 -5.61
C ASP A 114 -0.78 -6.75 -5.25
N ILE A 115 -1.62 -5.97 -4.57
CA ILE A 115 -2.93 -6.43 -4.13
C ILE A 115 -3.84 -6.81 -5.31
N SER A 116 -3.60 -6.25 -6.50
CA SER A 116 -4.39 -6.55 -7.70
C SER A 116 -4.26 -8.00 -8.20
N LYS A 117 -3.20 -8.71 -7.79
CA LYS A 117 -2.99 -10.13 -8.13
C LYS A 117 -3.89 -11.08 -7.33
N PHE A 118 -4.50 -10.59 -6.25
CA PHE A 118 -5.39 -11.38 -5.41
C PHE A 118 -6.81 -11.26 -5.95
N LYS A 119 -7.19 -12.21 -6.81
CA LYS A 119 -8.58 -12.38 -7.22
C LYS A 119 -9.35 -13.00 -6.07
N CYS A 120 -10.29 -12.25 -5.52
CA CYS A 120 -11.23 -12.77 -4.53
C CYS A 120 -12.53 -13.13 -5.25
N ASP A 121 -12.60 -14.36 -5.78
CA ASP A 121 -13.75 -14.84 -6.54
C ASP A 121 -14.85 -15.42 -5.63
N LYS A 122 -14.61 -15.53 -4.32
CA LYS A 122 -15.57 -16.08 -3.33
C LYS A 122 -15.79 -15.12 -2.18
N LYS A 123 -17.04 -14.97 -1.74
CA LYS A 123 -17.42 -14.22 -0.53
C LYS A 123 -16.58 -14.70 0.65
N ILE A 124 -15.68 -13.83 1.13
CA ILE A 124 -14.77 -14.01 2.28
C ILE A 124 -15.51 -14.11 3.63
N GLY A 125 -16.81 -14.44 3.64
CA GLY A 125 -17.60 -14.61 4.86
C GLY A 125 -16.97 -15.55 5.90
N MET A 126 -16.17 -16.54 5.47
CA MET A 126 -15.42 -17.43 6.36
C MET A 126 -14.25 -16.77 7.12
N VAL A 127 -13.69 -15.67 6.61
CA VAL A 127 -12.46 -15.08 7.16
C VAL A 127 -12.76 -14.18 8.37
N LYS A 128 -14.02 -13.85 8.64
CA LYS A 128 -14.43 -13.15 9.88
C LYS A 128 -13.99 -13.87 11.16
N ASN A 129 -13.76 -15.18 11.09
CA ASN A 129 -13.29 -15.99 12.23
C ASN A 129 -11.77 -16.05 12.38
N ILE A 130 -11.03 -15.39 11.47
CA ILE A 130 -9.57 -15.33 11.46
C ILE A 130 -9.16 -13.91 11.86
N GLN A 131 -8.50 -13.79 13.01
CA GLN A 131 -7.91 -12.55 13.48
C GLN A 131 -6.40 -12.70 13.64
N MET A 132 -5.65 -11.79 13.03
CA MET A 132 -4.19 -11.74 13.11
C MET A 132 -3.79 -10.56 14.00
N ASN A 133 -4.08 -10.68 15.30
CA ASN A 133 -3.85 -9.66 16.33
C ASN A 133 -2.37 -9.24 16.48
N GLY A 134 -1.42 -10.08 16.06
CA GLY A 134 0.00 -9.76 16.06
C GLY A 134 0.39 -8.69 15.05
N ILE A 135 -0.37 -8.57 13.95
CA ILE A 135 -0.05 -7.64 12.86
C ILE A 135 -0.52 -6.23 13.24
N THR A 136 0.45 -5.33 13.39
CA THR A 136 0.22 -3.92 13.74
C THR A 136 0.50 -2.97 12.58
N SER A 137 1.24 -3.40 11.56
CA SER A 137 1.54 -2.58 10.38
C SER A 137 1.18 -3.29 9.09
N LEU A 138 0.47 -2.61 8.19
CA LEU A 138 0.03 -3.12 6.91
C LEU A 138 0.48 -2.21 5.78
N TYR A 139 1.18 -2.78 4.81
CA TYR A 139 1.64 -2.09 3.61
C TYR A 139 0.94 -2.67 2.40
N LEU A 140 0.11 -1.86 1.75
CA LEU A 140 -0.60 -2.23 0.54
C LEU A 140 -0.10 -1.40 -0.62
N SER A 141 0.37 -2.06 -1.68
CA SER A 141 0.69 -1.44 -2.94
C SER A 141 0.01 -2.14 -4.11
N THR A 142 -0.26 -1.40 -5.18
CA THR A 142 -0.76 -1.93 -6.45
C THR A 142 0.17 -1.50 -7.59
N SER A 143 0.51 -2.44 -8.47
CA SER A 143 1.24 -2.11 -9.70
C SER A 143 0.29 -1.57 -10.78
N SER A 144 -0.99 -1.89 -10.66
CA SER A 144 -2.03 -1.54 -11.64
C SER A 144 -2.56 -0.14 -11.40
N LYS A 145 -2.54 0.67 -12.45
CA LYS A 145 -3.08 2.04 -12.46
C LYS A 145 -4.61 2.12 -12.58
N SER A 146 -5.29 1.03 -12.96
CA SER A 146 -6.71 1.08 -13.37
C SER A 146 -7.61 0.02 -12.75
N SER A 147 -7.10 -0.86 -11.88
CA SER A 147 -7.90 -1.99 -11.42
C SER A 147 -8.63 -1.67 -10.12
N THR A 148 -9.93 -1.47 -10.22
CA THR A 148 -10.93 -1.72 -9.16
C THR A 148 -10.86 -3.15 -8.60
N ILE A 149 -10.18 -4.06 -9.30
CA ILE A 149 -10.17 -5.52 -9.07
C ILE A 149 -9.47 -5.93 -7.75
N GLY A 150 -8.65 -5.07 -7.14
CA GLY A 150 -8.02 -5.35 -5.83
C GLY A 150 -8.83 -4.91 -4.60
N ALA A 151 -10.01 -4.30 -4.80
CA ALA A 151 -10.72 -3.62 -3.72
C ALA A 151 -11.32 -4.60 -2.69
N SER A 152 -11.80 -5.78 -3.11
CA SER A 152 -12.50 -6.72 -2.22
C SER A 152 -11.64 -7.17 -1.05
N LEU A 153 -10.42 -7.66 -1.30
CA LEU A 153 -9.51 -8.07 -0.22
C LEU A 153 -9.20 -6.90 0.73
N ALA A 154 -9.02 -5.69 0.20
CA ALA A 154 -8.75 -4.51 1.02
C ALA A 154 -9.92 -4.13 1.94
N PHE A 155 -11.16 -4.47 1.58
CA PHE A 155 -12.34 -4.27 2.43
C PHE A 155 -12.46 -5.31 3.56
N ASP A 156 -11.90 -6.50 3.37
CA ASP A 156 -11.94 -7.58 4.36
C ASP A 156 -10.75 -7.55 5.33
N LEU A 157 -9.59 -7.04 4.90
CA LEU A 157 -8.38 -6.92 5.74
C LEU A 157 -8.62 -6.22 7.10
N PRO A 158 -9.41 -5.14 7.21
CA PRO A 158 -9.69 -4.50 8.50
C PRO A 158 -10.38 -5.43 9.52
N ASP A 159 -11.20 -6.39 9.07
CA ASP A 159 -11.84 -7.36 9.96
C ASP A 159 -10.83 -8.43 10.46
N ILE A 160 -9.79 -8.70 9.68
CA ILE A 160 -8.71 -9.65 10.00
C ILE A 160 -7.65 -9.01 10.92
N LEU A 161 -7.46 -7.70 10.81
CA LEU A 161 -6.38 -6.94 11.43
C LEU A 161 -6.93 -5.89 12.43
N PRO A 162 -7.69 -6.29 13.47
CA PRO A 162 -8.37 -5.33 14.35
C PRO A 162 -7.40 -4.50 15.20
N LYS A 163 -6.16 -4.96 15.39
CA LYS A 163 -5.10 -4.27 16.16
C LYS A 163 -4.15 -3.45 15.30
N LEU A 164 -4.52 -3.16 14.05
CA LEU A 164 -3.69 -2.38 13.15
C LEU A 164 -3.48 -0.96 13.70
N GLN A 165 -2.22 -0.54 13.73
CA GLN A 165 -1.74 0.78 14.16
C GLN A 165 -1.21 1.60 12.99
N GLU A 166 -0.58 0.97 12.01
CA GLU A 166 0.00 1.64 10.85
C GLU A 166 -0.57 1.09 9.54
N LEU A 167 -1.02 2.00 8.67
CA LEU A 167 -1.55 1.67 7.36
C LEU A 167 -0.82 2.47 6.29
N ASP A 168 -0.28 1.78 5.29
CA ASP A 168 0.32 2.38 4.09
C ASP A 168 -0.47 1.96 2.84
N LEU A 169 -1.01 2.94 2.13
CA LEU A 169 -1.83 2.83 0.94
C LEU A 169 -1.12 3.47 -0.26
N ASP A 170 -0.09 2.82 -0.77
CA ASP A 170 0.67 3.30 -1.92
C ASP A 170 -0.02 2.94 -3.24
N ASN A 171 -0.33 3.95 -4.06
CA ASN A 171 -0.98 3.81 -5.37
C ASN A 171 -2.40 3.17 -5.36
N ILE A 172 -3.07 3.01 -4.23
CA ILE A 172 -4.38 2.34 -4.16
C ILE A 172 -5.52 3.30 -4.43
N ALA A 173 -6.15 3.18 -5.61
CA ALA A 173 -7.22 4.05 -6.06
C ALA A 173 -8.63 3.67 -5.52
N ASP A 174 -8.79 3.54 -4.20
CA ASP A 174 -10.11 3.62 -3.55
C ASP A 174 -10.07 4.37 -2.19
N CYS A 175 -10.81 5.48 -2.05
CA CYS A 175 -10.86 6.27 -0.81
C CYS A 175 -11.73 5.61 0.28
N PHE A 176 -12.65 4.71 -0.08
CA PHE A 176 -13.49 4.02 0.89
C PHE A 176 -12.71 3.01 1.72
N ILE A 177 -11.58 2.49 1.22
CA ILE A 177 -10.72 1.56 1.98
C ILE A 177 -10.30 2.20 3.30
N LEU A 178 -9.84 3.47 3.27
CA LEU A 178 -9.41 4.17 4.47
C LEU A 178 -10.55 4.32 5.50
N LYS A 179 -11.79 4.55 5.02
CA LYS A 179 -13.00 4.58 5.85
C LYS A 179 -13.30 3.25 6.53
N HIS A 180 -13.05 2.14 5.85
CA HIS A 180 -13.23 0.82 6.44
C HIS A 180 -12.17 0.54 7.50
N PHE A 181 -10.90 0.79 7.22
CA PHE A 181 -9.83 0.67 8.22
C PHE A 181 -10.10 1.57 9.43
N SER A 182 -10.49 2.83 9.21
CA SER A 182 -10.79 3.76 10.29
C SER A 182 -11.87 3.26 11.25
N ARG A 183 -12.89 2.57 10.73
CA ARG A 183 -14.01 2.03 11.52
C ARG A 183 -13.67 0.74 12.25
N LYS A 184 -12.81 -0.11 11.67
CA LYS A 184 -12.56 -1.47 12.14
C LYS A 184 -11.25 -1.63 12.91
N CYS A 185 -10.32 -0.70 12.73
CA CYS A 185 -9.03 -0.65 13.39
C CYS A 185 -9.00 0.56 14.33
N PRO A 186 -9.60 0.47 15.54
CA PRO A 186 -9.68 1.60 16.48
C PRO A 186 -8.31 2.05 17.02
N LEU A 187 -7.28 1.21 16.88
CA LEU A 187 -5.90 1.50 17.29
C LEU A 187 -5.07 2.16 16.18
N LEU A 188 -5.67 2.53 15.04
CA LEU A 188 -4.95 3.13 13.94
C LEU A 188 -4.35 4.49 14.35
N GLU A 189 -3.03 4.56 14.38
CA GLU A 189 -2.24 5.74 14.78
C GLU A 189 -1.58 6.44 13.60
N LYS A 190 -1.32 5.73 12.50
CA LYS A 190 -0.56 6.25 11.36
C LYS A 190 -1.17 5.85 10.03
N VAL A 191 -1.36 6.83 9.16
CA VAL A 191 -1.79 6.63 7.78
C VAL A 191 -0.78 7.25 6.82
N THR A 192 -0.31 6.43 5.88
CA THR A 192 0.55 6.83 4.79
C THR A 192 -0.16 6.57 3.47
N SER A 193 -0.13 7.52 2.54
CA SER A 193 -0.61 7.33 1.18
C SER A 193 0.18 8.22 0.24
N TYR A 194 0.93 7.59 -0.66
CA TYR A 194 1.73 8.29 -1.66
C TYR A 194 1.14 8.13 -3.05
N SER A 195 1.23 9.21 -3.83
CA SER A 195 0.88 9.20 -5.27
C SER A 195 -0.51 8.63 -5.57
N ASN A 196 -1.44 8.82 -4.64
CA ASN A 196 -2.71 8.16 -4.71
C ASN A 196 -3.67 8.96 -5.60
N ARG A 197 -4.32 8.25 -6.54
CA ARG A 197 -5.42 8.79 -7.36
C ARG A 197 -6.69 9.00 -6.55
N ASN A 198 -6.71 8.55 -5.30
CA ASN A 198 -7.79 8.75 -4.37
C ASN A 198 -8.13 10.20 -4.16
N HIS A 199 -9.44 10.42 -4.05
CA HIS A 199 -10.05 11.66 -3.64
C HIS A 199 -10.33 11.58 -2.14
N TYR A 200 -9.42 12.12 -1.32
CA TYR A 200 -9.64 12.26 0.11
C TYR A 200 -10.46 13.51 0.39
N HIS A 201 -11.45 13.42 1.26
CA HIS A 201 -12.13 14.63 1.70
C HIS A 201 -11.19 15.47 2.56
N ALA A 202 -11.05 16.75 2.25
CA ALA A 202 -10.16 17.66 3.00
C ALA A 202 -10.52 17.73 4.50
N CYS A 203 -11.79 17.52 4.87
CA CYS A 203 -12.23 17.48 6.27
C CYS A 203 -11.84 16.20 7.02
N GLY A 204 -11.22 15.20 6.37
CA GLY A 204 -10.83 13.94 7.00
C GLY A 204 -11.99 12.96 7.25
N PHE A 205 -13.08 13.06 6.48
CA PHE A 205 -14.29 12.23 6.67
C PHE A 205 -13.99 10.72 6.67
N GLU A 206 -13.09 10.26 5.81
CA GLU A 206 -12.68 8.86 5.74
C GLU A 206 -11.96 8.38 7.00
N MET A 207 -11.40 9.28 7.80
CA MET A 207 -10.64 8.91 9.01
C MET A 207 -11.39 9.26 10.31
N GLN A 208 -12.66 9.64 10.22
CA GLN A 208 -13.42 10.17 11.36
C GLN A 208 -13.57 9.19 12.55
N ALA A 209 -13.43 7.88 12.31
CA ALA A 209 -13.56 6.86 13.36
C ALA A 209 -12.22 6.60 14.08
N SER A 210 -11.09 7.04 13.51
CA SER A 210 -9.74 6.84 14.05
C SER A 210 -9.40 7.90 15.08
N LYS A 211 -9.91 7.71 16.30
CA LYS A 211 -9.70 8.66 17.42
C LYS A 211 -8.24 8.77 17.88
N ASN A 212 -7.43 7.75 17.60
CA ASN A 212 -6.02 7.66 18.01
C ASN A 212 -5.04 8.05 16.89
N LEU A 213 -5.51 8.64 15.79
CA LEU A 213 -4.67 8.99 14.66
C LEU A 213 -3.70 10.13 15.02
N LYS A 214 -2.40 9.80 15.05
CA LYS A 214 -1.28 10.69 15.39
C LYS A 214 -0.54 11.19 14.16
N GLU A 215 -0.38 10.35 13.13
CA GLU A 215 0.44 10.69 11.96
C GLU A 215 -0.33 10.53 10.63
N ILE A 216 -0.27 11.56 9.78
CA ILE A 216 -0.81 11.52 8.41
C ILE A 216 0.30 11.92 7.41
N TYR A 217 0.61 11.03 6.47
CA TYR A 217 1.51 11.31 5.35
C TYR A 217 0.78 11.09 4.02
N MET A 218 0.25 12.17 3.43
CA MET A 218 -0.53 12.13 2.19
C MET A 218 0.09 13.02 1.12
N ASN A 219 1.40 12.90 0.91
CA ASN A 219 2.12 13.67 -0.10
C ASN A 219 1.71 13.21 -1.51
N ASN A 220 1.62 14.15 -2.45
CA ASN A 220 1.20 13.90 -3.83
C ASN A 220 -0.18 13.20 -3.92
N SER A 221 -1.06 13.47 -2.97
CA SER A 221 -2.44 12.95 -2.94
C SER A 221 -3.44 13.97 -3.48
N ILE A 222 -4.63 13.49 -3.87
CA ILE A 222 -5.71 14.35 -4.35
C ILE A 222 -6.72 14.61 -3.22
N PHE A 223 -6.94 15.88 -2.88
CA PHE A 223 -7.95 16.30 -1.92
C PHE A 223 -9.17 16.87 -2.63
N SER A 224 -10.35 16.46 -2.17
CA SER A 224 -11.64 16.93 -2.67
C SER A 224 -12.27 17.89 -1.67
N VAL A 225 -12.68 19.05 -2.17
CA VAL A 225 -13.42 20.08 -1.43
C VAL A 225 -14.76 20.29 -2.12
N TRP A 226 -15.83 20.04 -1.38
CA TRP A 226 -17.21 20.13 -1.87
C TRP A 226 -17.77 21.54 -1.66
N VAL A 227 -18.85 21.90 -2.37
CA VAL A 227 -19.50 23.22 -2.32
C VAL A 227 -19.73 23.73 -0.90
N ASN A 228 -20.32 22.87 -0.08
CA ASN A 228 -20.71 23.21 1.29
C ASN A 228 -19.49 23.45 2.20
N ASN A 229 -18.29 23.11 1.73
CA ASN A 229 -17.03 23.25 2.46
C ASN A 229 -16.31 24.55 2.12
N ARG A 230 -16.92 25.57 1.48
CA ARG A 230 -16.25 26.89 1.34
C ARG A 230 -15.81 27.47 2.69
N LYS A 231 -16.58 27.15 3.74
CA LYS A 231 -16.27 27.40 5.15
C LYS A 231 -14.88 26.91 5.58
N ILE A 232 -14.35 25.86 4.94
CA ILE A 232 -13.02 25.30 5.25
C ILE A 232 -11.87 26.27 4.95
N SER A 233 -12.12 27.31 4.14
CA SER A 233 -11.15 28.33 3.74
C SER A 233 -11.43 29.72 4.32
N ASP A 234 -12.56 29.89 5.00
CA ASP A 234 -12.90 31.15 5.66
C ASP A 234 -12.11 31.25 6.96
N LEU A 235 -11.14 32.16 7.02
CA LEU A 235 -10.24 32.31 8.17
C LEU A 235 -10.95 32.88 9.41
N ASN A 236 -12.07 33.57 9.23
CA ASN A 236 -12.72 34.34 10.28
C ASN A 236 -14.00 33.66 10.81
N ASN A 237 -14.60 32.76 10.02
CA ASN A 237 -15.85 32.09 10.38
C ASN A 237 -15.68 30.56 10.50
N ASP A 238 -16.64 29.91 11.16
CA ASP A 238 -16.72 28.44 11.30
C ASP A 238 -15.37 27.82 11.77
N PRO A 239 -14.87 28.16 12.98
CA PRO A 239 -13.58 27.68 13.48
C PRO A 239 -13.55 26.15 13.68
N ASP A 240 -14.70 25.51 13.75
CA ASP A 240 -14.90 24.07 13.82
C ASP A 240 -14.79 23.35 12.46
N ILE A 241 -14.84 24.10 11.34
CA ILE A 241 -14.77 23.56 9.98
C ILE A 241 -13.43 23.92 9.34
N PHE A 242 -12.46 23.02 9.46
CA PHE A 242 -11.12 23.14 8.86
C PHE A 242 -10.62 21.80 8.30
N MET A 243 -9.41 21.75 7.71
CA MET A 243 -8.84 20.50 7.19
C MET A 243 -8.68 19.46 8.31
N PHE A 244 -9.01 18.20 8.05
CA PHE A 244 -8.92 17.10 9.03
C PHE A 244 -9.71 17.27 10.35
N HIS A 245 -10.63 18.24 10.47
CA HIS A 245 -11.38 18.46 11.72
C HIS A 245 -12.10 17.21 12.25
N ASN A 246 -12.45 16.25 11.38
CA ASN A 246 -13.10 15.00 11.78
C ASN A 246 -12.14 13.96 12.42
N CYS A 247 -10.83 14.10 12.25
CA CYS A 247 -9.84 13.10 12.68
C CYS A 247 -8.62 13.69 13.40
N CYS A 248 -8.62 14.97 13.73
CA CYS A 248 -7.44 15.68 14.27
C CYS A 248 -7.35 15.72 15.80
N LYS A 249 -7.99 14.82 16.56
CA LYS A 249 -8.03 14.95 18.04
C LYS A 249 -6.70 14.65 18.73
N ALA A 250 -5.91 13.73 18.18
CA ALA A 250 -4.64 13.28 18.74
C ALA A 250 -3.49 13.47 17.75
N LEU A 251 -3.65 14.35 16.76
CA LEU A 251 -2.73 14.47 15.64
C LEU A 251 -1.45 15.17 16.09
N GLU A 252 -0.31 14.55 15.80
CA GLU A 252 1.03 14.99 16.19
C GLU A 252 1.84 15.44 14.97
N ARG A 253 1.69 14.74 13.83
CA ARG A 253 2.49 14.95 12.63
C ARG A 253 1.65 14.87 11.35
N VAL A 254 1.78 15.87 10.49
CA VAL A 254 1.09 15.88 9.18
C VAL A 254 2.02 16.29 8.05
N SER A 255 2.05 15.50 6.98
CA SER A 255 2.74 15.81 5.72
C SER A 255 1.79 15.73 4.55
N ILE A 256 1.58 16.86 3.87
CA ILE A 256 0.68 17.00 2.71
C ILE A 256 1.31 17.89 1.63
N ARG A 257 2.51 17.55 1.19
CA ARG A 257 3.18 18.25 0.07
C ARG A 257 2.62 17.85 -1.27
N TYR A 258 2.76 18.76 -2.23
CA TYR A 258 2.43 18.57 -3.63
C TYR A 258 0.99 18.09 -3.83
N MET A 259 0.06 18.64 -3.03
CA MET A 259 -1.33 18.25 -3.09
C MET A 259 -1.95 18.63 -4.42
N ASN A 260 -2.76 17.74 -4.95
CA ASN A 260 -3.68 18.08 -6.03
C ASN A 260 -5.05 18.35 -5.42
N TRP A 261 -5.68 19.46 -5.79
CA TRP A 261 -6.97 19.85 -5.23
C TRP A 261 -8.05 19.78 -6.30
N LYS A 262 -9.12 19.05 -6.01
CA LYS A 262 -10.36 19.03 -6.78
C LYS A 262 -11.45 19.78 -6.02
N PHE A 263 -11.94 20.83 -6.65
CA PHE A 263 -12.99 21.67 -6.12
C PHE A 263 -14.27 21.39 -6.88
N TYR A 264 -15.29 20.89 -6.21
CA TYR A 264 -16.58 20.59 -6.81
C TYR A 264 -17.53 21.75 -6.51
N PHE A 265 -17.44 22.84 -7.27
CA PHE A 265 -18.32 24.01 -7.18
C PHE A 265 -19.24 24.08 -8.41
N PRO A 266 -20.56 24.37 -8.26
CA PRO A 266 -21.51 24.35 -9.37
C PRO A 266 -21.26 25.41 -10.44
N ASN A 267 -20.56 26.50 -10.11
CA ASN A 267 -20.19 27.57 -11.05
C ASN A 267 -18.75 28.06 -10.72
N ASP A 268 -17.88 28.13 -11.74
CA ASP A 268 -16.67 28.97 -11.82
C ASP A 268 -15.57 28.87 -10.74
N PHE A 269 -14.54 28.06 -11.00
CA PHE A 269 -13.15 28.39 -10.65
C PHE A 269 -12.11 27.71 -11.57
N ASP A 270 -12.53 26.94 -12.60
CA ASP A 270 -11.69 25.89 -13.16
C ASP A 270 -10.39 26.41 -13.81
N ASP A 271 -10.38 27.67 -14.30
CA ASP A 271 -9.18 28.26 -14.92
C ASP A 271 -8.43 29.30 -14.07
N ASN A 272 -8.99 29.80 -12.97
CA ASN A 272 -8.29 30.82 -12.16
C ASN A 272 -7.31 30.19 -11.15
N LYS A 273 -6.11 29.86 -11.63
CA LYS A 273 -5.02 29.31 -10.82
C LYS A 273 -4.66 30.16 -9.60
N VAL A 274 -4.77 31.48 -9.68
CA VAL A 274 -4.44 32.40 -8.57
C VAL A 274 -5.45 32.27 -7.44
N GLN A 275 -6.74 32.31 -7.77
CA GLN A 275 -7.80 32.12 -6.77
C GLN A 275 -7.72 30.73 -6.13
N LYS A 276 -7.43 29.69 -6.93
CA LYS A 276 -7.20 28.34 -6.41
C LYS A 276 -6.04 28.29 -5.42
N LEU A 277 -4.94 28.99 -5.70
CA LEU A 277 -3.79 29.06 -4.80
C LEU A 277 -4.13 29.78 -3.49
N ILE A 278 -4.81 30.92 -3.57
CA ILE A 278 -5.27 31.67 -2.38
C ILE A 278 -6.15 30.78 -1.51
N LEU A 279 -7.11 30.08 -2.13
CA LEU A 279 -8.01 29.16 -1.44
C LEU A 279 -7.24 28.06 -0.71
N ILE A 280 -6.28 27.41 -1.39
CA ILE A 280 -5.44 26.36 -0.79
C ILE A 280 -4.65 26.91 0.40
N GLN A 281 -4.02 28.09 0.26
CA GLN A 281 -3.26 28.70 1.34
C GLN A 281 -4.13 28.99 2.56
N ASN A 282 -5.34 29.52 2.36
CA ASN A 282 -6.27 29.77 3.46
C ASN A 282 -6.69 28.49 4.18
N ILE A 283 -6.93 27.40 3.46
CA ILE A 283 -7.24 26.10 4.06
C ILE A 283 -6.09 25.61 4.95
N LEU A 284 -4.85 25.72 4.47
CA LEU A 284 -3.65 25.31 5.21
C LEU A 284 -3.40 26.20 6.44
N ILE A 285 -3.57 27.52 6.31
CA ILE A 285 -3.48 28.47 7.44
C ILE A 285 -4.52 28.10 8.49
N LYS A 286 -5.79 27.95 8.09
CA LYS A 286 -6.89 27.62 9.00
C LYS A 286 -6.65 26.32 9.74
N PHE A 287 -6.11 25.30 9.04
CA PHE A 287 -5.71 24.05 9.67
C PHE A 287 -4.68 24.26 10.78
N VAL A 288 -3.59 24.99 10.52
CA VAL A 288 -2.54 25.23 11.53
C VAL A 288 -3.06 26.02 12.72
N LEU A 289 -3.88 27.04 12.49
CA LEU A 289 -4.46 27.86 13.55
C LEU A 289 -5.41 27.05 14.46
N ASN A 290 -6.18 26.11 13.92
CA ASN A 290 -7.18 25.33 14.65
C ASN A 290 -6.71 23.89 15.00
N ALA A 291 -5.50 23.51 14.60
CA ALA A 291 -4.94 22.19 14.87
C ALA A 291 -4.89 21.92 16.39
N PRO A 292 -5.00 20.65 16.80
CA PRO A 292 -4.90 20.28 18.21
C PRO A 292 -3.55 20.74 18.79
N PRO A 293 -3.48 21.01 20.12
CA PRO A 293 -2.22 21.35 20.77
C PRO A 293 -1.14 20.26 20.65
N THR A 294 -1.54 19.02 20.40
CA THR A 294 -0.62 17.88 20.17
C THR A 294 0.14 17.97 18.85
N LEU A 295 -0.36 18.75 17.87
CA LEU A 295 0.30 18.89 16.59
C LEU A 295 1.57 19.72 16.78
N HIS A 296 2.73 19.09 16.64
CA HIS A 296 4.02 19.75 16.79
C HIS A 296 4.85 19.73 15.50
N TRP A 297 4.38 19.05 14.46
CA TRP A 297 5.09 18.94 13.18
C TRP A 297 4.13 19.01 12.00
N PHE A 298 4.35 19.98 11.10
CA PHE A 298 3.53 20.15 9.91
C PHE A 298 4.35 20.48 8.66
N ARG A 299 4.20 19.66 7.62
CA ARG A 299 4.86 19.83 6.33
C ARG A 299 3.85 20.00 5.20
N SER A 300 3.92 21.12 4.49
CA SER A 300 2.98 21.47 3.42
C SER A 300 3.59 22.43 2.39
N ASP A 301 2.79 22.84 1.40
CA ASP A 301 3.16 23.84 0.40
C ASP A 301 2.78 25.27 0.82
N LEU A 302 2.82 25.59 2.13
CA LEU A 302 2.63 26.96 2.62
C LEU A 302 3.70 27.91 2.05
N THR A 303 3.29 29.13 1.70
CA THR A 303 4.23 30.18 1.27
C THR A 303 5.16 30.61 2.41
N PRO A 304 6.37 31.16 2.12
CA PRO A 304 7.26 31.72 3.13
C PRO A 304 6.59 32.70 4.09
N ASP A 305 5.78 33.61 3.56
CA ASP A 305 5.14 34.66 4.34
C ASP A 305 4.11 34.06 5.30
N ASN A 306 3.29 33.10 4.82
CA ASN A 306 2.32 32.40 5.64
C ASN A 306 3.00 31.55 6.73
N MET A 307 4.12 30.88 6.43
CA MET A 307 4.89 30.16 7.45
C MET A 307 5.47 31.11 8.50
N THR A 308 5.94 32.29 8.09
CA THR A 308 6.50 33.30 9.01
C THR A 308 5.42 33.80 9.96
N MET A 309 4.23 34.13 9.42
CA MET A 309 3.06 34.50 10.21
C MET A 309 2.65 33.39 11.18
N LEU A 310 2.50 32.15 10.70
CA LEU A 310 2.05 31.03 11.54
C LEU A 310 3.05 30.65 12.64
N ARG A 311 4.35 30.90 12.47
CA ARG A 311 5.35 30.71 13.54
C ARG A 311 5.16 31.70 14.70
N MET A 312 4.63 32.89 14.43
CA MET A 312 4.31 33.86 15.47
C MET A 312 3.03 33.43 16.23
N GLU A 313 2.02 32.95 15.51
CA GLU A 313 0.73 32.54 16.09
C GLU A 313 0.77 31.17 16.79
N ARG A 314 1.57 30.22 16.27
CA ARG A 314 1.66 28.83 16.75
C ARG A 314 3.14 28.39 16.86
N PRO A 315 3.94 28.99 17.76
CA PRO A 315 5.39 28.73 17.86
C PRO A 315 5.74 27.28 18.23
N GLY A 316 4.80 26.52 18.81
CA GLY A 316 4.99 25.11 19.16
C GLY A 316 4.95 24.13 17.98
N ILE A 317 4.71 24.62 16.76
CA ILE A 317 4.62 23.78 15.56
C ILE A 317 5.83 23.99 14.66
N GLU A 318 6.57 22.91 14.40
CA GLU A 318 7.62 22.91 13.39
C GLU A 318 7.01 22.93 11.99
N LEU A 319 7.07 24.09 11.32
CA LEU A 319 6.58 24.26 9.95
C LEU A 319 7.68 24.01 8.92
N LEU A 320 7.46 23.04 8.03
CA LEU A 320 8.38 22.60 6.98
C LEU A 320 7.77 22.69 5.57
N ARG A 321 8.64 22.77 4.56
CA ARG A 321 8.27 22.73 3.14
C ARG A 321 8.51 21.40 2.45
#